data_AF-A0A381KN25-F1
#
_entry.id   AF-A0A381KN25-F1
#
_cell.length_a   1.000
_cell.length_b   1.000
_cell.length_c   1.000
_cell.angle_alpha   90.00
_cell.angle_beta   90.00
_cell.angle_gamma   90.00
#
_symmetry.space_group_name_H-M   'P 1'
#
loop_
_entity.id
_entity.type
_entity.pdbx_description
1 polymer ?
#
loop_
_entity_poly.entity_id
_entity_poly.type
_entity_poly.pdbx_seq_one_letter_code
_entity_poly.pdbx_strand_id
1 'polypeptide(L)' 'MKISEVATPNFLLDLDQLEKNIDKIQQICTNNNKQLWPMLKTHKSTYIARLQKNGRC' A
#
# COMPACT_ATOMS: atom_id res chain seq x y z
N MET A 1 -9.64 -13.55 -11.76
CA MET A 1 -10.27 -12.65 -12.76
C MET A 1 -9.21 -12.28 -13.78
N LYS A 2 -9.48 -12.37 -15.08
CA LYS A 2 -8.51 -11.86 -16.07
C LYS A 2 -8.67 -10.34 -16.19
N ILE A 3 -7.57 -9.62 -16.33
CA ILE A 3 -7.59 -8.16 -16.47
C ILE A 3 -8.43 -7.73 -17.68
N SER A 4 -8.40 -8.52 -18.76
CA SER A 4 -9.18 -8.30 -19.99
C SER A 4 -10.69 -8.40 -19.81
N GLU A 5 -11.18 -8.97 -18.70
CA GLU A 5 -12.62 -9.13 -18.40
C GLU A 5 -13.16 -7.94 -17.60
N VAL A 6 -12.30 -7.00 -17.18
CA VAL A 6 -12.70 -5.81 -16.41
C VAL A 6 -13.25 -4.75 -17.37
N ALA A 7 -14.49 -4.30 -17.14
CA ALA A 7 -15.09 -3.23 -17.94
C ALA A 7 -14.32 -1.90 -17.78
N THR A 8 -14.01 -1.24 -18.89
CA THR A 8 -13.28 0.04 -18.92
C THR A 8 -14.23 1.26 -18.89
N PRO A 9 -13.85 2.37 -18.22
CA PRO A 9 -12.61 2.55 -17.47
C PRO A 9 -12.69 1.91 -16.08
N ASN A 10 -11.59 1.31 -15.65
CA ASN A 10 -11.45 0.80 -14.30
C ASN A 10 -10.09 1.16 -13.72
N PHE A 11 -10.01 1.21 -12.39
CA PHE A 11 -8.77 1.41 -11.67
C PHE A 11 -8.26 0.06 -11.16
N LEU A 12 -7.06 -0.31 -11.60
CA LEU A 12 -6.38 -1.53 -11.19
C LEU A 12 -5.21 -1.17 -10.29
N LEU A 13 -5.00 -1.97 -9.25
CA LEU A 13 -3.91 -1.81 -8.30
C LEU A 13 -3.11 -3.10 -8.26
N ASP A 14 -1.79 -2.98 -8.47
CA ASP A 14 -0.83 -4.05 -8.28
C ASP A 14 -0.52 -4.18 -6.77
N LEU A 15 -0.99 -5.27 -6.16
CA LEU A 15 -0.82 -5.53 -4.73
C LEU A 15 0.62 -5.92 -4.37
N ASP A 16 1.30 -6.67 -5.24
CA ASP A 16 2.70 -7.08 -5.00
C ASP A 16 3.61 -5.85 -4.98
N GLN A 17 3.36 -4.90 -5.88
CA GLN A 17 4.10 -3.63 -5.89
C GLN A 17 3.73 -2.74 -4.70
N LEU A 18 2.46 -2.71 -4.29
CA LEU A 18 2.01 -1.97 -3.12
C LEU A 18 2.72 -2.46 -1.84
N GLU A 19 2.77 -3.77 -1.63
CA GLU A 19 3.41 -4.37 -0.44
C GLU A 19 4.91 -4.06 -0.41
N LYS A 20 5.62 -4.25 -1.53
CA LYS A 20 7.04 -3.88 -1.65
C LYS A 20 7.29 -2.40 -1.34
N ASN A 21 6.37 -1.51 -1.74
CA ASN A 21 6.48 -0.08 -1.46
C ASN A 21 6.28 0.24 0.03
N ILE A 22 5.30 -0.41 0.68
CA ILE A 22 5.07 -0.27 2.12
C ILE A 22 6.33 -0.71 2.89
N ASP A 23 6.86 -1.89 2.58
CA ASP A 23 8.05 -2.43 3.22
C ASP A 23 9.28 -1.54 3.04
N LYS A 24 9.50 -1.03 1.82
CA LYS A 24 10.62 -0.15 1.51
C LYS A 24 10.60 1.12 2.37
N ILE A 25 9.46 1.80 2.48
CA ILE A 25 9.36 3.02 3.28
C ILE A 25 9.47 2.70 4.77
N GLN A 26 8.89 1.58 5.22
CA GLN A 26 9.03 1.13 6.60
C GLN A 26 10.49 0.89 6.98
N GLN A 27 11.25 0.21 6.12
CA GLN A 27 12.68 -0.04 6.34
C GLN A 27 13.47 1.26 6.42
N ILE A 28 13.18 2.22 5.54
CA ILE A 28 13.83 3.54 5.57
C ILE A 28 13.56 4.24 6.91
N CYS A 29 12.31 4.28 7.37
CA CYS A 29 11.96 4.89 8.66
C CYS A 29 12.63 4.16 9.84
N THR A 30 12.59 2.83 9.83
CA THR A 30 13.19 1.98 10.87
C THR A 30 14.71 2.22 10.96
N ASN A 31 15.41 2.23 9.83
CA ASN A 31 16.86 2.47 9.76
C ASN A 31 17.26 3.86 10.27
N ASN A 32 16.33 4.83 10.23
CA ASN A 32 16.54 6.19 10.72
C ASN A 32 15.96 6.43 12.13
N ASN A 33 15.51 5.38 12.83
CA ASN A 33 14.85 5.47 14.14
C ASN A 33 13.65 6.44 14.13
N LYS A 34 12.87 6.44 13.06
CA LYS A 34 11.64 7.23 12.92
C LYS A 34 10.43 6.32 12.84
N GLN A 35 9.33 6.76 13.44
CA GLN A 35 8.03 6.14 13.25
C GLN A 35 7.41 6.63 11.92
N LEU A 36 6.82 5.71 11.17
CA LEU A 36 6.07 6.02 9.96
C LEU A 36 4.63 6.38 10.32
N TRP A 37 4.07 7.42 9.69
CA TRP A 37 2.66 7.80 9.85
C TRP A 37 2.04 7.91 8.46
N PRO A 38 1.54 6.80 7.89
CA PRO A 38 1.03 6.79 6.53
C PRO A 38 -0.29 7.55 6.43
N MET A 39 -0.42 8.42 5.43
CA MET A 39 -1.63 9.20 5.19
C MET A 39 -2.63 8.43 4.32
N LEU A 40 -3.89 8.34 4.77
CA LEU A 40 -4.92 7.56 4.08
C LEU A 40 -5.51 8.27 2.85
N LYS A 41 -5.25 9.56 2.66
CA LYS A 41 -5.92 10.40 1.65
C LYS A 41 -5.82 9.88 0.21
N THR A 42 -4.76 9.13 -0.10
CA THR A 42 -4.47 8.67 -1.47
C THR A 42 -5.38 7.53 -1.89
N HIS A 43 -5.62 6.58 -0.98
CA HIS A 43 -6.29 5.33 -1.31
C HIS A 43 -7.65 5.18 -0.60
N LYS A 44 -7.85 5.86 0.54
CA LYS A 44 -9.11 5.92 1.31
C LYS A 44 -9.77 4.53 1.53
N SER A 45 -8.95 3.50 1.67
CA SER A 45 -9.36 2.09 1.76
C SER A 45 -8.89 1.48 3.06
N THR A 46 -9.82 0.90 3.81
CA THR A 46 -9.55 0.21 5.08
C THR A 46 -8.68 -1.03 4.87
N TYR A 47 -8.74 -1.67 3.70
CA TYR A 47 -7.90 -2.80 3.35
C TYR A 47 -6.42 -2.40 3.30
N ILE A 48 -6.09 -1.33 2.58
CA ILE A 48 -4.71 -0.84 2.47
C ILE A 48 -4.22 -0.25 3.79
N ALA A 49 -5.08 0.43 4.55
CA ALA A 49 -4.74 0.89 5.90
C ALA A 49 -4.39 -0.28 6.83
N ARG A 50 -5.07 -1.43 6.69
CA ARG A 50 -4.72 -2.65 7.45
C ARG A 50 -3.40 -3.27 6.98
N LEU A 51 -3.11 -3.26 5.68
CA LEU A 51 -1.81 -3.69 5.16
C LEU A 51 -0.68 -2.83 5.73
N GLN A 52 -0.84 -1.50 5.74
CA GLN A 52 0.13 -0.58 6.35
C GLN A 52 0.35 -0.88 7.84
N LYS A 53 -0.73 -1.07 8.61
CA LYS A 53 -0.64 -1.45 10.02
C LYS A 53 0.08 -2.78 10.22
N ASN A 54 -0.18 -3.78 9.37
CA ASN A 54 0.47 -5.11 9.45
C ASN A 54 1.95 -5.06 9.06
N GLY A 55 2.31 -4.18 8.11
CA GLY A 55 3.69 -3.85 7.73
C GLY A 55 4.46 -3.08 8.81
N ARG A 56 3.85 -2.89 10.00
CA ARG A 56 4.42 -2.16 11.16
C ARG A 56 4.70 -0.69 10.88
N CYS A 57 3.94 -0.08 9.96
CA CYS A 57 3.85 1.36 9.82
C CYS A 57 3.22 1.99 11.06
#